data_AF-A0A139M8U0-F1
#
_entry.id   AF-A0A139M8U0-F1
#
_cell.length_a   1.000
_cell.length_b   1.000
_cell.length_c   1.000
_cell.angle_alpha   90.00
_cell.angle_beta   90.00
_cell.angle_gamma   90.00
#
_symmetry.space_group_name_H-M   'P 1'
#
loop_
_entity.id
_entity.type
_entity.pdbx_description
1 polymer ?
#
loop_
_entity_poly.entity_id
_entity_poly.type
_entity_poly.pdbx_seq_one_letter_code
_entity_poly.pdbx_strand_id
1 'polypeptide(L)'
;MIMTEGGAQSWNGNSDSQMILTLNPETKTTTIISIQRDTMTNIINSKKEVLSTQKMNAAYPLGYNENGLETAVSYAMNTISEQSGISIDNFVAMNMDGLVNLVDDVGGIDVINDSGGDIFISNTEPQYTAVVPFIGEGKSQHINGEQALVFSRDRDHLPNGDYGRSAHQREVLQALMKKMLNLNSITTYQKFIKSISNDFKTDISVDVKNLMSLMSYKDCFNKVVSIQYEGVGKMVDDASGNEISYQFIPNNVYLSIQNVLRKSINETKIQSLSSNIITYENECGVSPDLYYLPSAVIREGGKSTEYGINPDGDFISIDEANKQEYIMSKDS
;
A
#
# COMPACT_ATOMS: atom_id res chain seq x y z
N MET A 1 -3.95 -3.17 4.93
CA MET A 1 -5.11 -2.62 4.20
C MET A 1 -5.20 -3.28 2.84
N ILE A 2 -6.40 -3.69 2.44
CA ILE A 2 -6.70 -4.30 1.14
C ILE A 2 -7.79 -3.44 0.50
N MET A 3 -7.58 -2.99 -0.75
CA MET A 3 -8.64 -2.36 -1.53
C MET A 3 -9.02 -3.26 -2.70
N THR A 4 -10.32 -3.45 -2.89
CA THR A 4 -10.86 -4.30 -3.95
C THR A 4 -11.54 -3.48 -5.05
N GLU A 5 -11.50 -3.99 -6.28
CA GLU A 5 -12.19 -3.40 -7.44
C GLU A 5 -13.71 -3.67 -7.47
N GLY A 6 -14.26 -4.44 -6.53
CA GLY A 6 -15.69 -4.77 -6.49
C GLY A 6 -16.57 -3.53 -6.21
N GLY A 7 -17.83 -3.54 -6.67
CA GLY A 7 -18.81 -2.52 -6.31
C GLY A 7 -19.30 -2.62 -4.86
N ALA A 8 -20.07 -1.63 -4.39
CA ALA A 8 -20.48 -1.42 -2.99
C ALA A 8 -20.94 -2.68 -2.22
N GLN A 9 -21.54 -3.65 -2.90
CA GLN A 9 -22.06 -4.88 -2.27
C GLN A 9 -21.30 -6.16 -2.61
N SER A 10 -20.28 -6.09 -3.48
CA SER A 10 -19.47 -7.23 -3.88
C SER A 10 -18.08 -7.13 -3.28
N TRP A 11 -17.78 -8.01 -2.34
CA TRP A 11 -16.42 -8.24 -1.86
C TRP A 11 -15.64 -9.18 -2.78
N ASN A 12 -16.24 -9.63 -3.89
CA ASN A 12 -15.59 -10.34 -4.97
C ASN A 12 -14.91 -9.32 -5.91
N GLY A 13 -13.61 -9.52 -6.15
CA GLY A 13 -12.80 -8.68 -7.01
C GLY A 13 -11.31 -8.95 -6.78
N ASN A 14 -10.47 -8.40 -7.64
CA ASN A 14 -9.02 -8.40 -7.42
C ASN A 14 -8.66 -7.42 -6.30
N SER A 15 -7.53 -7.70 -5.64
CA SER A 15 -6.95 -6.82 -4.62
C SER A 15 -5.90 -5.89 -5.26
N ASP A 16 -6.37 -4.87 -5.97
CA ASP A 16 -5.52 -3.99 -6.79
C ASP A 16 -4.71 -2.97 -6.00
N SER A 17 -5.01 -2.83 -4.71
CA SER A 17 -4.13 -2.14 -3.77
C SER A 17 -4.03 -2.93 -2.48
N GLN A 18 -2.80 -3.19 -2.05
CA GLN A 18 -2.47 -3.85 -0.80
C GLN A 18 -1.42 -3.00 -0.11
N MET A 19 -1.62 -2.68 1.17
CA MET A 19 -0.67 -1.88 1.95
C MET A 19 -0.47 -2.48 3.32
N ILE A 20 0.76 -2.35 3.83
CA ILE A 20 1.10 -2.64 5.23
C ILE A 20 1.26 -1.31 5.94
N LEU A 21 0.66 -1.22 7.12
CA LEU A 21 0.84 -0.10 8.05
C LEU A 21 1.33 -0.67 9.38
N THR A 22 2.50 -0.23 9.83
CA THR A 22 3.00 -0.55 11.18
C THR A 22 2.89 0.70 12.05
N LEU A 23 2.28 0.56 13.23
CA LEU A 23 2.11 1.65 14.19
C LEU A 23 2.99 1.38 15.41
N ASN A 24 4.02 2.18 15.62
CA ASN A 24 4.92 2.02 16.77
C ASN A 24 4.72 3.17 17.77
N PRO A 25 4.07 2.91 18.92
CA PRO A 25 3.78 3.94 19.92
C PRO A 25 5.02 4.38 20.72
N GLU A 26 6.07 3.57 20.77
CA GLU A 26 7.33 3.92 21.44
C GLU A 26 8.10 4.96 20.63
N THR A 27 8.22 4.73 19.31
CA THR A 27 8.88 5.65 18.38
C THR A 27 7.94 6.71 17.81
N LYS A 28 6.65 6.66 18.16
CA LYS A 28 5.57 7.52 17.63
C LYS A 28 5.60 7.62 16.11
N THR A 29 5.81 6.49 15.45
CA THR A 29 6.01 6.42 14.01
C THR A 29 5.01 5.46 13.36
N THR A 30 4.40 5.92 12.27
CA THR A 30 3.69 5.06 11.32
C THR A 30 4.60 4.76 10.13
N THR A 31 4.77 3.50 9.75
CA THR A 31 5.44 3.13 8.49
C THR A 31 4.42 2.53 7.53
N ILE A 32 4.43 2.97 6.28
CA ILE A 32 3.49 2.58 5.24
C ILE A 32 4.26 2.10 4.01
N ILE A 33 3.90 0.93 3.50
CA ILE A 33 4.41 0.38 2.25
C ILE A 33 3.28 -0.24 1.44
N SER A 34 3.24 0.02 0.14
CA SER A 34 2.33 -0.64 -0.79
C SER A 34 2.98 -1.92 -1.32
N ILE A 35 2.25 -3.03 -1.34
CA ILE A 35 2.71 -4.30 -1.89
C ILE A 35 2.27 -4.41 -3.35
N GLN A 36 3.23 -4.65 -4.23
CA GLN A 36 2.99 -4.60 -5.66
C GLN A 36 2.22 -5.79 -6.20
N ARG A 37 1.07 -5.47 -6.81
CA ARG A 37 0.05 -6.45 -7.23
C ARG A 37 0.55 -7.49 -8.24
N ASP A 38 1.48 -7.08 -9.11
CA ASP A 38 2.02 -7.90 -10.20
C ASP A 38 3.27 -8.69 -9.77
N THR A 39 3.65 -8.65 -8.49
CA THR A 39 4.78 -9.44 -7.97
C THR A 39 4.51 -10.93 -8.16
N MET A 40 5.49 -11.67 -8.70
CA MET A 40 5.46 -13.13 -8.79
C MET A 40 5.61 -13.73 -7.40
N THR A 41 4.57 -14.39 -6.91
CA THR A 41 4.47 -14.77 -5.49
C THR A 41 3.86 -16.17 -5.32
N ASN A 42 4.38 -16.92 -4.35
CA ASN A 42 3.71 -18.10 -3.81
C ASN A 42 2.50 -17.67 -2.97
N ILE A 43 1.30 -18.04 -3.42
CA ILE A 43 0.05 -17.76 -2.72
C ILE A 43 -0.10 -18.71 -1.54
N ILE A 44 -0.26 -18.16 -0.33
CA ILE A 44 -0.31 -18.93 0.91
C ILE A 44 -1.76 -19.08 1.37
N ASN A 45 -2.23 -20.32 1.50
CA ASN A 45 -3.60 -20.61 1.93
C ASN A 45 -3.81 -20.40 3.45
N SER A 46 -5.03 -20.63 3.93
CA SER A 46 -5.40 -20.52 5.36
C SER A 46 -4.68 -21.55 6.25
N LYS A 47 -4.15 -22.63 5.68
CA LYS A 47 -3.36 -23.65 6.37
C LYS A 47 -1.86 -23.36 6.36
N LYS A 48 -1.44 -22.20 5.85
CA LYS A 48 -0.03 -21.79 5.69
C LYS A 48 0.76 -22.67 4.71
N GLU A 49 0.07 -23.20 3.71
CA GLU A 49 0.66 -24.00 2.63
C GLU A 49 0.69 -23.19 1.33
N VAL A 50 1.68 -23.45 0.48
CA VAL A 50 1.74 -22.89 -0.87
C VAL A 50 0.66 -23.54 -1.72
N LEU A 51 -0.30 -22.74 -2.19
CA LEU A 51 -1.41 -23.19 -3.04
C LEU A 51 -1.04 -23.13 -4.53
N SER A 52 -0.48 -22.02 -4.97
CA SER A 52 -0.07 -21.76 -6.34
C SER A 52 0.99 -20.66 -6.40
N THR A 53 1.62 -20.49 -7.57
CA THR A 53 2.57 -19.40 -7.85
C THR A 53 2.01 -18.54 -8.96
N GLN A 54 1.71 -17.27 -8.67
CA GLN A 54 1.12 -16.32 -9.62
C GLN A 54 1.22 -14.90 -9.05
N LYS A 55 0.50 -13.94 -9.65
CA LYS A 55 0.53 -12.55 -9.22
C LYS A 55 -0.01 -12.39 -7.79
N MET A 56 0.65 -11.53 -7.02
CA MET A 56 0.30 -11.19 -5.65
C MET A 56 -1.18 -10.82 -5.46
N ASN A 57 -1.79 -10.07 -6.38
CA ASN A 57 -3.21 -9.69 -6.29
C ASN A 57 -4.19 -10.86 -6.34
N ALA A 58 -3.75 -12.01 -6.82
CA ALA A 58 -4.63 -13.16 -6.97
C ALA A 58 -4.86 -13.93 -5.67
N ALA A 59 -4.09 -13.67 -4.61
CA ALA A 59 -4.32 -14.27 -3.30
C ALA A 59 -5.76 -14.08 -2.80
N TYR A 60 -6.25 -12.84 -2.92
CA TYR A 60 -7.59 -12.46 -2.47
C TYR A 60 -8.72 -13.16 -3.25
N PRO A 61 -8.82 -13.06 -4.60
CA PRO A 61 -9.90 -13.73 -5.35
C PRO A 61 -9.82 -15.26 -5.27
N LEU A 62 -8.62 -15.86 -5.16
CA LEU A 62 -8.49 -17.31 -4.92
C LEU A 62 -9.16 -17.72 -3.60
N GLY A 63 -8.86 -17.01 -2.51
CA GLY A 63 -9.51 -17.29 -1.23
C GLY A 63 -11.02 -17.00 -1.26
N TYR A 64 -11.43 -15.94 -1.96
CA TYR A 64 -12.86 -15.61 -2.12
C TYR A 64 -13.62 -16.72 -2.83
N ASN A 65 -13.06 -17.26 -3.91
CA ASN A 65 -13.67 -18.34 -4.69
C ASN A 65 -13.69 -19.68 -3.92
N GLU A 66 -12.77 -19.88 -2.98
CA GLU A 66 -12.76 -21.07 -2.13
C GLU A 66 -13.89 -21.05 -1.11
N ASN A 67 -14.00 -19.98 -0.31
CA ASN A 67 -15.00 -19.93 0.77
C ASN A 67 -15.32 -18.49 1.24
N GLY A 68 -15.39 -17.53 0.30
CA GLY A 68 -15.84 -16.17 0.55
C GLY A 68 -14.82 -15.26 1.25
N LEU A 69 -15.31 -14.11 1.73
CA LEU A 69 -14.48 -12.99 2.21
C LEU A 69 -13.47 -13.37 3.29
N GLU A 70 -13.84 -14.20 4.27
CA GLU A 70 -12.94 -14.59 5.36
C GLU A 70 -11.71 -15.32 4.80
N THR A 71 -11.91 -16.22 3.85
CA THR A 71 -10.82 -16.97 3.20
C THR A 71 -10.02 -16.07 2.26
N ALA A 72 -10.67 -15.14 1.56
CA ALA A 72 -10.02 -14.12 0.73
C ALA A 72 -9.01 -13.30 1.53
N VAL A 73 -9.44 -12.77 2.68
CA VAL A 73 -8.60 -11.98 3.57
C VAL A 73 -7.50 -12.82 4.19
N SER A 74 -7.80 -14.04 4.62
CA SER A 74 -6.79 -14.99 5.15
C SER A 74 -5.68 -15.23 4.13
N TYR A 75 -6.01 -15.51 2.86
CA TYR A 75 -5.02 -15.78 1.82
C TYR A 75 -4.17 -14.54 1.54
N ALA A 76 -4.80 -13.38 1.43
CA ALA A 76 -4.10 -12.12 1.24
C ALA A 76 -3.16 -11.82 2.42
N MET A 77 -3.63 -11.89 3.66
CA MET A 77 -2.81 -11.64 4.86
C MET A 77 -1.65 -12.62 4.98
N ASN A 78 -1.88 -13.91 4.74
CA ASN A 78 -0.82 -14.93 4.82
C ASN A 78 0.24 -14.70 3.76
N THR A 79 -0.19 -14.39 2.53
CA THR A 79 0.73 -14.10 1.43
C THR A 79 1.50 -12.80 1.68
N ILE A 80 0.83 -11.73 2.12
CA ILE A 80 1.46 -10.45 2.47
C ILE A 80 2.47 -10.64 3.61
N SER A 81 2.12 -11.43 4.63
CA SER A 81 2.98 -11.74 5.78
C SER A 81 4.27 -12.42 5.34
N GLU A 82 4.17 -13.41 4.44
CA GLU A 82 5.36 -14.07 3.87
C GLU A 82 6.23 -13.07 3.12
N GLN A 83 5.64 -12.28 2.21
CA GLN A 83 6.37 -11.31 1.39
C GLN A 83 7.07 -10.22 2.21
N SER A 84 6.43 -9.77 3.30
CA SER A 84 6.91 -8.69 4.16
C SER A 84 7.82 -9.15 5.29
N GLY A 85 7.87 -10.46 5.59
CA GLY A 85 8.70 -11.00 6.67
C GLY A 85 8.25 -10.62 8.08
N ILE A 86 6.99 -10.16 8.24
CA ILE A 86 6.37 -9.83 9.53
C ILE A 86 4.98 -10.45 9.64
N SER A 87 4.51 -10.70 10.86
CA SER A 87 3.11 -11.08 11.10
C SER A 87 2.17 -9.90 10.90
N ILE A 88 1.01 -10.15 10.29
CA ILE A 88 -0.03 -9.14 10.13
C ILE A 88 -1.10 -9.37 11.21
N ASP A 89 -1.27 -8.40 12.11
CA ASP A 89 -2.15 -8.54 13.27
C ASP A 89 -3.63 -8.36 12.95
N ASN A 90 -3.94 -7.41 12.06
CA ASN A 90 -5.31 -7.00 11.74
C ASN A 90 -5.40 -6.58 10.28
N PHE A 91 -6.62 -6.53 9.75
CA PHE A 91 -6.89 -6.04 8.41
C PHE A 91 -7.95 -4.95 8.37
N VAL A 92 -7.87 -4.12 7.34
CA VAL A 92 -8.96 -3.29 6.86
C VAL A 92 -9.08 -3.57 5.37
N ALA A 93 -10.25 -4.01 4.94
CA ALA A 93 -10.59 -4.20 3.54
C ALA A 93 -11.67 -3.18 3.16
N MET A 94 -11.52 -2.48 2.04
CA MET A 94 -12.54 -1.55 1.53
C MET A 94 -12.66 -1.69 0.02
N ASN A 95 -13.79 -1.29 -0.54
CA ASN A 95 -13.95 -1.15 -1.97
C ASN A 95 -13.91 0.33 -2.39
N MET A 96 -13.97 0.59 -3.69
CA MET A 96 -13.87 1.94 -4.23
C MET A 96 -15.04 2.84 -3.81
N ASP A 97 -16.26 2.30 -3.76
CA ASP A 97 -17.43 3.04 -3.29
C ASP A 97 -17.26 3.41 -1.80
N GLY A 98 -16.70 2.50 -1.01
CA GLY A 98 -16.40 2.75 0.38
C GLY A 98 -15.34 3.83 0.58
N LEU A 99 -14.35 3.93 -0.31
CA LEU A 99 -13.39 5.03 -0.30
C LEU A 99 -14.07 6.37 -0.59
N VAL A 100 -14.94 6.43 -1.61
CA VAL A 100 -15.69 7.65 -1.97
C VAL A 100 -16.53 8.13 -0.80
N ASN A 101 -17.37 7.24 -0.25
CA ASN A 101 -18.24 7.54 0.89
C ASN A 101 -17.44 8.03 2.08
N LEU A 102 -16.32 7.37 2.38
CA LEU A 102 -15.48 7.70 3.53
C LEU A 102 -14.80 9.07 3.40
N VAL A 103 -14.37 9.44 2.20
CA VAL A 103 -13.82 10.78 1.92
C VAL A 103 -14.91 11.86 2.04
N ASP A 104 -16.10 11.61 1.50
CA ASP A 104 -17.21 12.56 1.60
C ASP A 104 -17.70 12.73 3.05
N ASP A 105 -17.75 11.65 3.82
CA ASP A 105 -18.17 11.65 5.22
C ASP A 105 -17.21 12.43 6.14
N VAL A 106 -15.91 12.52 5.79
CA VAL A 106 -14.96 13.41 6.48
C VAL A 106 -14.94 14.84 5.94
N GLY A 107 -15.82 15.16 4.98
CA GLY A 107 -15.92 16.46 4.33
C GLY A 107 -14.78 16.75 3.35
N GLY A 108 -14.31 15.73 2.64
CA GLY A 108 -13.23 15.82 1.67
C GLY A 108 -11.83 15.77 2.28
N ILE A 109 -10.83 15.61 1.42
CA ILE A 109 -9.41 15.51 1.78
C ILE A 109 -8.57 16.51 1.02
N ASP A 110 -7.37 16.78 1.53
CA ASP A 110 -6.40 17.68 0.90
C ASP A 110 -5.27 16.84 0.31
N VAL A 111 -5.01 17.00 -0.99
CA VAL A 111 -3.98 16.28 -1.76
C VAL A 111 -3.11 17.24 -2.57
N ILE A 112 -2.00 16.77 -3.12
CA ILE A 112 -1.12 17.49 -4.04
C ILE A 112 -1.10 16.75 -5.38
N ASN A 113 -1.39 17.44 -6.48
CA ASN A 113 -1.26 16.88 -7.83
C ASN A 113 0.06 17.35 -8.46
N ASP A 114 1.09 16.50 -8.40
CA ASP A 114 2.41 16.74 -8.99
C ASP A 114 2.64 15.97 -10.31
N SER A 115 1.57 15.49 -10.96
CA SER A 115 1.67 14.78 -12.24
C SER A 115 2.06 15.69 -13.42
N GLY A 116 1.96 17.01 -13.25
CA GLY A 116 2.19 18.00 -14.31
C GLY A 116 1.00 18.21 -15.26
N GLY A 117 -0.15 17.57 -14.98
CA GLY A 117 -1.38 17.69 -15.76
C GLY A 117 -2.62 17.32 -14.96
N ASP A 118 -3.79 17.55 -15.55
CA ASP A 118 -5.05 17.16 -14.93
C ASP A 118 -5.13 15.63 -14.84
N ILE A 119 -5.56 15.11 -13.69
CA ILE A 119 -5.77 13.68 -13.48
C ILE A 119 -7.23 13.35 -13.73
N PHE A 120 -7.47 12.41 -14.65
CA PHE A 120 -8.78 11.85 -14.99
C PHE A 120 -8.61 10.44 -15.57
N ILE A 121 -9.65 9.61 -15.47
CA ILE A 121 -9.66 8.22 -16.00
C ILE A 121 -10.81 7.96 -16.97
N SER A 122 -11.55 9.00 -17.37
CA SER A 122 -12.71 8.89 -18.26
C SER A 122 -12.38 8.40 -19.68
N ASN A 123 -11.10 8.42 -20.06
CA ASN A 123 -10.57 7.84 -21.29
C ASN A 123 -10.64 6.30 -21.32
N THR A 124 -10.41 5.65 -20.17
CA THR A 124 -10.43 4.19 -20.04
C THR A 124 -11.66 3.68 -19.30
N GLU A 125 -12.22 4.50 -18.40
CA GLU A 125 -13.36 4.18 -17.55
C GLU A 125 -14.41 5.32 -17.62
N PRO A 126 -15.21 5.40 -18.71
CA PRO A 126 -16.08 6.54 -19.01
C PRO A 126 -17.15 6.86 -17.95
N GLN A 127 -17.45 5.90 -17.05
CA GLN A 127 -18.36 6.09 -15.93
C GLN A 127 -17.81 7.03 -14.85
N TYR A 128 -16.49 7.21 -14.77
CA TYR A 128 -15.85 8.11 -13.81
C TYR A 128 -15.47 9.43 -14.48
N THR A 129 -16.25 10.48 -14.21
CA THR A 129 -16.13 11.77 -14.90
C THR A 129 -15.42 12.86 -14.10
N ALA A 130 -15.10 12.60 -12.83
CA ALA A 130 -14.39 13.54 -11.97
C ALA A 130 -12.97 13.83 -12.50
N VAL A 131 -12.48 15.04 -12.20
CA VAL A 131 -11.15 15.51 -12.59
C VAL A 131 -10.48 16.15 -11.37
N VAL A 132 -9.19 15.86 -11.20
CA VAL A 132 -8.33 16.54 -10.23
C VAL A 132 -7.38 17.47 -11.01
N PRO A 133 -7.61 18.79 -10.99
CA PRO A 133 -6.87 19.71 -11.84
C PRO A 133 -5.40 19.83 -11.40
N PHE A 134 -4.52 20.15 -12.34
CA PHE A 134 -3.17 20.60 -12.03
C PHE A 134 -3.19 22.10 -11.72
N ILE A 135 -2.98 22.45 -10.46
CA ILE A 135 -2.97 23.85 -10.01
C ILE A 135 -1.54 24.40 -9.79
N GLY A 136 -0.53 23.60 -10.11
CA GLY A 136 0.89 23.87 -9.94
C GLY A 136 1.55 22.92 -8.94
N GLU A 137 2.83 22.66 -9.15
CA GLU A 137 3.66 21.74 -8.36
C GLU A 137 3.71 22.14 -6.87
N GLY A 138 3.61 21.15 -5.99
CA GLY A 138 3.61 21.28 -4.53
C GLY A 138 2.36 21.96 -3.95
N LYS A 139 1.36 22.32 -4.78
CA LYS A 139 0.16 23.01 -4.28
C LYS A 139 -0.89 22.02 -3.81
N SER A 140 -1.30 22.20 -2.55
CA SER A 140 -2.40 21.44 -1.97
C SER A 140 -3.76 21.94 -2.47
N GLN A 141 -4.65 21.00 -2.78
CA GLN A 141 -6.03 21.24 -3.18
C GLN A 141 -6.99 20.33 -2.42
N HIS A 142 -8.20 20.82 -2.20
CA HIS A 142 -9.26 20.10 -1.53
C HIS A 142 -10.10 19.32 -2.55
N ILE A 143 -10.29 18.03 -2.31
CA ILE A 143 -11.01 17.12 -3.22
C ILE A 143 -12.09 16.31 -2.48
N ASN A 144 -13.16 15.96 -3.20
CA ASN A 144 -14.24 15.10 -2.72
C ASN A 144 -13.95 13.60 -2.99
N GLY A 145 -14.90 12.73 -2.65
CA GLY A 145 -14.77 11.28 -2.80
C GLY A 145 -14.56 10.82 -4.24
N GLU A 146 -15.35 11.31 -5.20
CA GLU A 146 -15.20 10.95 -6.62
C GLU A 146 -13.82 11.36 -7.16
N GLN A 147 -13.37 12.56 -6.80
CA GLN A 147 -12.03 13.05 -7.14
C GLN A 147 -10.93 12.20 -6.48
N ALA A 148 -11.11 11.79 -5.23
CA ALA A 148 -10.15 10.93 -4.52
C ALA A 148 -10.05 9.54 -5.15
N LEU A 149 -11.16 8.99 -5.64
CA LEU A 149 -11.19 7.75 -6.41
C LEU A 149 -10.38 7.89 -7.69
N VAL A 150 -10.62 8.93 -8.48
CA VAL A 150 -9.91 9.17 -9.74
C VAL A 150 -8.40 9.37 -9.49
N PHE A 151 -8.06 10.17 -8.46
CA PHE A 151 -6.68 10.40 -8.04
C PHE A 151 -5.95 9.10 -7.65
N SER A 152 -6.65 8.17 -7.00
CA SER A 152 -6.13 6.89 -6.52
C SER A 152 -6.11 5.77 -7.59
N ARG A 153 -6.79 5.97 -8.72
CA ARG A 153 -6.91 4.98 -9.80
C ARG A 153 -6.05 5.30 -11.01
N ASP A 154 -5.75 6.57 -11.25
CA ASP A 154 -4.97 6.98 -12.41
C ASP A 154 -3.58 6.31 -12.45
N ARG A 155 -3.16 5.96 -13.66
CA ARG A 155 -1.87 5.32 -13.96
C ARG A 155 -1.22 5.99 -15.16
N ASP A 156 -2.03 6.34 -16.15
CA ASP A 156 -1.57 6.71 -17.49
C ASP A 156 -0.91 8.10 -17.52
N HIS A 157 -1.35 9.01 -16.66
CA HIS A 157 -0.78 10.34 -16.54
C HIS A 157 0.42 10.36 -15.57
N LEU A 158 0.75 9.22 -14.95
CA LEU A 158 1.82 9.13 -13.97
C LEU A 158 3.12 8.61 -14.61
N PRO A 159 4.24 9.32 -14.44
CA PRO A 159 5.52 8.95 -15.05
C PRO A 159 6.05 7.60 -14.57
N ASN A 160 5.63 7.14 -13.39
CA ASN A 160 6.03 5.87 -12.79
C ASN A 160 4.89 4.83 -12.79
N GLY A 161 3.84 5.06 -13.59
CA GLY A 161 2.71 4.13 -13.78
C GLY A 161 2.10 3.63 -12.47
N ASP A 162 2.13 2.31 -12.26
CA ASP A 162 1.55 1.65 -11.08
C ASP A 162 2.17 2.12 -9.76
N TYR A 163 3.47 2.42 -9.73
CA TYR A 163 4.14 2.91 -8.54
C TYR A 163 3.68 4.32 -8.17
N GLY A 164 3.43 5.17 -9.17
CA GLY A 164 2.80 6.48 -8.97
C GLY A 164 1.39 6.33 -8.39
N ARG A 165 0.59 5.42 -8.94
CA ARG A 165 -0.74 5.12 -8.41
C ARG A 165 -0.68 4.68 -6.95
N SER A 166 0.25 3.80 -6.60
CA SER A 166 0.48 3.36 -5.22
C SER A 166 0.92 4.50 -4.29
N ALA A 167 1.61 5.53 -4.80
CA ALA A 167 1.92 6.73 -4.04
C ALA A 167 0.66 7.57 -3.75
N HIS A 168 -0.15 7.86 -4.78
CA HIS A 168 -1.42 8.57 -4.61
C HIS A 168 -2.38 7.86 -3.64
N GLN A 169 -2.47 6.52 -3.71
CA GLN A 169 -3.30 5.76 -2.78
C GLN A 169 -2.81 5.91 -1.32
N ARG A 170 -1.49 5.92 -1.09
CA ARG A 170 -0.92 6.18 0.25
C ARG A 170 -1.18 7.61 0.69
N GLU A 171 -1.16 8.58 -0.22
CA GLU A 171 -1.48 9.98 0.08
C GLU A 171 -2.94 10.15 0.50
N VAL A 172 -3.87 9.57 -0.26
CA VAL A 172 -5.30 9.57 0.08
C VAL A 172 -5.55 8.94 1.44
N LEU A 173 -4.91 7.79 1.73
CA LEU A 173 -4.99 7.16 3.04
C LEU A 173 -4.46 8.07 4.16
N GLN A 174 -3.29 8.70 3.97
CA GLN A 174 -2.70 9.62 4.94
C GLN A 174 -3.59 10.83 5.19
N ALA A 175 -4.13 11.44 4.14
CA ALA A 175 -5.01 12.60 4.22
C ALA A 175 -6.33 12.26 4.94
N LEU A 176 -6.90 11.09 4.61
CA LEU A 176 -8.09 10.57 5.28
C LEU A 176 -7.84 10.32 6.77
N MET A 177 -6.74 9.64 7.12
CA MET A 177 -6.37 9.38 8.51
C MET A 177 -6.18 10.70 9.29
N LYS A 178 -5.56 11.71 8.68
CA LYS A 178 -5.41 13.04 9.27
C LYS A 178 -6.75 13.70 9.56
N LYS A 179 -7.74 13.60 8.65
CA LYS A 179 -9.10 14.12 8.89
C LYS A 179 -9.79 13.35 10.02
N MET A 180 -9.70 12.02 10.00
CA MET A 180 -10.28 11.17 11.06
C MET A 180 -9.71 11.49 12.43
N LEU A 181 -8.39 11.65 12.57
CA LEU A 181 -7.71 11.93 13.85
C LEU A 181 -8.01 13.32 14.44
N ASN A 182 -8.55 14.23 13.63
CA ASN A 182 -9.00 15.56 14.04
C ASN A 182 -10.43 15.55 14.62
N LEU A 183 -11.12 14.41 14.65
CA LEU A 183 -12.39 14.30 15.36
C LEU A 183 -12.15 14.43 16.88
N ASN A 184 -12.86 15.37 17.51
CA ASN A 184 -12.56 15.84 18.87
C ASN A 184 -13.17 14.99 20.01
N SER A 185 -13.82 13.84 19.72
CA SER A 185 -14.46 13.01 20.76
C SER A 185 -14.59 11.53 20.37
N ILE A 186 -14.32 10.63 21.32
CA ILE A 186 -14.51 9.17 21.23
C ILE A 186 -15.94 8.82 20.78
N THR A 187 -16.95 9.54 21.27
CA THR A 187 -18.34 9.30 20.87
C THR A 187 -18.57 9.62 19.40
N THR A 188 -17.90 10.64 18.86
CA THR A 188 -17.94 10.99 17.44
C THR A 188 -17.26 9.91 16.60
N TYR A 189 -16.11 9.39 17.04
CA TYR A 189 -15.47 8.25 16.37
C TYR A 189 -16.36 7.01 16.34
N GLN A 190 -17.02 6.65 17.44
CA GLN A 190 -17.91 5.47 17.43
C GLN A 190 -19.09 5.64 16.49
N LYS A 191 -19.70 6.83 16.46
CA LYS A 191 -20.82 7.11 15.55
C LYS A 191 -20.34 7.08 14.10
N PHE A 192 -19.19 7.68 13.83
CA PHE A 192 -18.56 7.71 12.52
C PHE A 192 -18.23 6.30 12.04
N ILE A 193 -17.45 5.53 12.80
CA ILE A 193 -17.07 4.15 12.42
C ILE A 193 -18.32 3.27 12.21
N LYS A 194 -19.39 3.47 12.99
CA LYS A 194 -20.67 2.77 12.78
C LYS A 194 -21.42 3.23 11.54
N SER A 195 -21.32 4.49 11.12
CA SER A 195 -21.97 4.96 9.88
C SER A 195 -21.26 4.39 8.66
N ILE A 196 -19.92 4.34 8.69
CA ILE A 196 -19.08 3.84 7.59
C ILE A 196 -18.82 2.32 7.65
N SER A 197 -19.42 1.56 8.59
CA SER A 197 -19.10 0.14 8.77
C SER A 197 -19.52 -0.76 7.59
N ASN A 198 -20.36 -0.24 6.69
CA ASN A 198 -20.73 -0.94 5.47
C ASN A 198 -19.69 -0.75 4.36
N ASP A 199 -18.89 0.32 4.45
CA ASP A 199 -17.91 0.74 3.43
C ASP A 199 -16.57 0.02 3.57
N PHE A 200 -16.31 -0.60 4.73
CA PHE A 200 -15.12 -1.40 4.97
C PHE A 200 -15.41 -2.65 5.82
N LYS A 201 -14.45 -3.57 5.85
CA LYS A 201 -14.43 -4.80 6.66
C LYS A 201 -13.14 -4.84 7.46
N THR A 202 -13.23 -5.26 8.71
CA THR A 202 -12.09 -5.37 9.62
C THR A 202 -12.38 -6.43 10.67
N ASP A 203 -11.32 -7.01 11.22
CA ASP A 203 -11.31 -7.81 12.45
C ASP A 203 -11.15 -6.97 13.73
N ILE A 204 -10.89 -5.66 13.60
CA ILE A 204 -10.80 -4.74 14.73
C ILE A 204 -12.21 -4.45 15.27
N SER A 205 -12.52 -4.94 16.46
CA SER A 205 -13.81 -4.64 17.12
C SER A 205 -13.95 -3.16 17.49
N VAL A 206 -15.09 -2.56 17.16
CA VAL A 206 -15.41 -1.12 17.36
C VAL A 206 -16.11 -0.88 18.71
N ASP A 207 -15.57 -1.45 19.78
CA ASP A 207 -16.02 -1.17 21.15
C ASP A 207 -15.22 -0.02 21.79
N VAL A 208 -15.69 0.48 22.93
CA VAL A 208 -15.07 1.61 23.63
C VAL A 208 -13.61 1.31 24.01
N LYS A 209 -13.31 0.08 24.45
CA LYS A 209 -11.99 -0.32 24.93
C LYS A 209 -10.99 -0.34 23.77
N ASN A 210 -11.37 -0.93 22.65
CA ASN A 210 -10.54 -0.96 21.46
C ASN A 210 -10.36 0.43 20.87
N LEU A 211 -11.40 1.26 20.82
CA LEU A 211 -11.26 2.64 20.36
C LEU A 211 -10.32 3.46 21.25
N MET A 212 -10.40 3.32 22.58
CA MET A 212 -9.43 3.95 23.48
C MET A 212 -8.00 3.45 23.22
N SER A 213 -7.83 2.16 22.94
CA SER A 213 -6.53 1.58 22.60
C SER A 213 -6.01 2.14 21.27
N LEU A 214 -6.86 2.25 20.24
CA LEU A 214 -6.51 2.87 18.96
C LEU A 214 -6.12 4.34 19.12
N MET A 215 -6.81 5.08 19.99
CA MET A 215 -6.47 6.48 20.28
C MET A 215 -5.07 6.64 20.91
N SER A 216 -4.52 5.60 21.56
CA SER A 216 -3.13 5.64 22.06
C SER A 216 -2.09 5.68 20.94
N TYR A 217 -2.45 5.24 19.73
CA TYR A 217 -1.61 5.30 18.53
C TYR A 217 -1.80 6.58 17.72
N LYS A 218 -2.65 7.53 18.16
CA LYS A 218 -2.88 8.81 17.45
C LYS A 218 -1.57 9.56 17.21
N ASP A 219 -0.67 9.54 18.20
CA ASP A 219 0.62 10.22 18.09
C ASP A 219 1.56 9.61 17.04
N CYS A 220 1.33 8.36 16.62
CA CYS A 220 2.13 7.71 15.58
C CYS A 220 2.01 8.42 14.22
N PHE A 221 0.90 9.13 13.99
CA PHE A 221 0.66 9.87 12.75
C PHE A 221 1.36 11.23 12.69
N ASN A 222 2.07 11.63 13.74
CA ASN A 222 2.92 12.82 13.72
C ASN A 222 4.19 12.61 12.89
N LYS A 223 4.63 11.36 12.77
CA LYS A 223 5.78 10.93 11.96
C LYS A 223 5.37 9.76 11.06
N VAL A 224 5.29 10.00 9.76
CA VAL A 224 4.91 8.98 8.78
C VAL A 224 6.09 8.68 7.87
N VAL A 225 6.49 7.40 7.80
CA VAL A 225 7.50 6.89 6.89
C VAL A 225 6.77 6.19 5.74
N SER A 226 6.87 6.74 4.53
CA SER A 226 6.28 6.15 3.32
C SER A 226 7.37 5.50 2.47
N ILE A 227 7.37 4.17 2.38
CA ILE A 227 8.39 3.40 1.66
C ILE A 227 7.99 3.20 0.20
N GLN A 228 8.92 3.45 -0.71
CA GLN A 228 8.83 3.18 -2.14
C GLN A 228 9.85 2.11 -2.52
N TYR A 229 9.44 1.17 -3.38
CA TYR A 229 10.34 0.22 -4.02
C TYR A 229 9.83 -0.09 -5.43
N GLU A 230 10.67 -0.75 -6.23
CA GLU A 230 10.25 -1.33 -7.49
C GLU A 230 10.85 -2.72 -7.72
N GLY A 231 10.15 -3.52 -8.51
CA GLY A 231 10.64 -4.77 -9.07
C GLY A 231 11.17 -4.59 -10.48
N VAL A 232 11.77 -5.66 -10.98
CA VAL A 232 12.19 -5.78 -12.37
C VAL A 232 11.08 -6.49 -13.15
N GLY A 233 10.57 -5.83 -14.18
CA GLY A 233 9.52 -6.37 -15.04
C GLY A 233 10.02 -7.49 -15.95
N LYS A 234 9.29 -8.61 -16.02
CA LYS A 234 9.55 -9.71 -16.96
C LYS A 234 8.26 -10.30 -17.53
N MET A 235 8.35 -10.79 -18.76
CA MET A 235 7.30 -11.63 -19.35
C MET A 235 7.57 -13.10 -19.00
N VAL A 236 6.52 -13.82 -18.62
CA VAL A 236 6.56 -15.24 -18.31
C VAL A 236 5.42 -15.91 -19.06
N ASP A 237 5.73 -17.01 -19.77
CA ASP A 237 4.72 -17.79 -20.48
C ASP A 237 3.81 -18.53 -19.49
N ASP A 238 2.50 -18.40 -19.66
CA ASP A 238 1.53 -19.23 -18.97
C ASP A 238 1.44 -20.65 -19.58
N ALA A 239 0.68 -21.54 -18.94
CA ALA A 239 0.49 -22.90 -19.42
C ALA A 239 -0.17 -23.01 -20.81
N SER A 240 -0.78 -21.92 -21.30
CA SER A 240 -1.40 -21.81 -22.62
C SER A 240 -0.47 -21.13 -23.65
N GLY A 241 0.74 -20.73 -23.25
CA GLY A 241 1.71 -20.03 -24.09
C GLY A 241 1.44 -18.54 -24.25
N ASN A 242 0.63 -17.92 -23.39
CA ASN A 242 0.47 -16.47 -23.37
C ASN A 242 1.54 -15.82 -22.48
N GLU A 243 2.15 -14.74 -22.97
CA GLU A 243 3.10 -13.95 -22.19
C GLU A 243 2.36 -13.09 -21.16
N ILE A 244 2.63 -13.33 -19.87
CA ILE A 244 2.10 -12.54 -18.76
C ILE A 244 3.23 -11.71 -18.15
N SER A 245 3.00 -10.41 -18.00
CA SER A 245 3.93 -9.53 -17.29
C SER A 245 3.86 -9.72 -15.78
N TYR A 246 5.02 -9.96 -15.17
CA TYR A 246 5.26 -10.02 -13.73
C TYR A 246 6.30 -9.00 -13.29
N GLN A 247 6.30 -8.71 -11.99
CA GLN A 247 7.37 -8.01 -11.30
C GLN A 247 8.16 -9.04 -10.46
N PHE A 248 9.48 -9.04 -10.59
CA PHE A 248 10.37 -9.83 -9.75
C PHE A 248 11.18 -8.89 -8.87
N ILE A 249 11.11 -9.09 -7.56
CA ILE A 249 11.82 -8.22 -6.62
C ILE A 249 13.22 -8.82 -6.37
N PRO A 250 14.29 -8.03 -6.54
CA PRO A 250 15.64 -8.49 -6.25
C PRO A 250 15.83 -8.83 -4.75
N ASN A 251 16.74 -9.75 -4.45
CA ASN A 251 16.99 -10.24 -3.09
C ASN A 251 17.30 -9.09 -2.11
N ASN A 252 18.15 -8.14 -2.53
CA ASN A 252 18.52 -6.99 -1.70
C ASN A 252 17.35 -6.03 -1.45
N VAL A 253 16.44 -5.90 -2.42
CA VAL A 253 15.22 -5.08 -2.29
C VAL A 253 14.28 -5.73 -1.28
N TYR A 254 14.06 -7.04 -1.36
CA TYR A 254 13.31 -7.78 -0.34
C TYR A 254 13.92 -7.64 1.05
N LEU A 255 15.24 -7.86 1.21
CA LEU A 255 15.90 -7.71 2.50
C LEU A 255 15.72 -6.30 3.08
N SER A 256 15.85 -5.27 2.24
CA SER A 256 15.62 -3.88 2.64
C SER A 256 14.20 -3.67 3.17
N ILE A 257 13.19 -4.16 2.44
CA ILE A 257 11.76 -4.06 2.80
C ILE A 257 11.45 -4.84 4.09
N GLN A 258 11.86 -6.11 4.16
CA GLN A 258 11.57 -6.94 5.34
C GLN A 258 12.27 -6.38 6.58
N ASN A 259 13.53 -5.96 6.46
CA ASN A 259 14.27 -5.45 7.60
C ASN A 259 13.79 -4.08 8.09
N VAL A 260 13.39 -3.17 7.20
CA VAL A 260 12.82 -1.88 7.63
C VAL A 260 11.47 -2.07 8.32
N LEU A 261 10.63 -3.00 7.84
CA LEU A 261 9.36 -3.34 8.49
C LEU A 261 9.57 -4.06 9.83
N ARG A 262 10.54 -4.97 9.94
CA ARG A 262 10.88 -5.61 11.21
C ARG A 262 11.34 -4.58 12.23
N LYS A 263 12.25 -3.68 11.84
CA LYS A 263 12.71 -2.59 12.71
C LYS A 263 11.58 -1.65 13.13
N SER A 264 10.63 -1.36 12.24
CA SER A 264 9.51 -0.46 12.57
C SER A 264 8.61 -1.03 13.69
N ILE A 265 8.60 -2.35 13.90
CA ILE A 265 7.90 -3.02 15.00
C ILE A 265 8.84 -3.58 16.08
N ASN A 266 10.07 -3.05 16.18
CA ASN A 266 11.09 -3.45 17.16
C ASN A 266 11.55 -4.93 17.05
N GLU A 267 11.38 -5.56 15.90
CA GLU A 267 11.95 -6.88 15.60
C GLU A 267 13.38 -6.79 15.07
N THR A 268 14.12 -7.88 15.25
CA THR A 268 15.50 -8.01 14.76
C THR A 268 15.55 -8.20 13.24
N LYS A 269 16.56 -7.61 12.59
CA LYS A 269 16.81 -7.83 11.15
C LYS A 269 17.18 -9.30 10.85
N ILE A 270 16.90 -9.72 9.63
CA ILE A 270 17.32 -10.99 9.04
C ILE A 270 18.50 -10.76 8.08
N GLN A 271 19.20 -11.83 7.75
CA GLN A 271 20.32 -11.83 6.79
C GLN A 271 20.05 -12.70 5.56
N SER A 272 18.94 -13.45 5.57
CA SER A 272 18.53 -14.34 4.49
C SER A 272 17.00 -14.42 4.45
N LEU A 273 16.44 -14.46 3.25
CA LEU A 273 14.99 -14.58 3.03
C LEU A 273 14.51 -16.03 3.26
N SER A 274 13.21 -16.17 3.52
CA SER A 274 12.53 -17.47 3.50
C SER A 274 12.69 -18.14 2.14
N SER A 275 12.80 -19.48 2.12
CA SER A 275 12.87 -20.27 0.88
C SER A 275 11.59 -20.19 0.04
N ASN A 276 10.49 -19.70 0.61
CA ASN A 276 9.24 -19.50 -0.12
C ASN A 276 9.22 -18.18 -0.91
N ILE A 277 10.21 -17.31 -0.75
CA ILE A 277 10.31 -16.05 -1.49
C ILE A 277 10.93 -16.29 -2.86
N ILE A 278 10.20 -15.86 -3.89
CA ILE A 278 10.67 -15.86 -5.27
C ILE A 278 11.34 -14.52 -5.51
N THR A 279 12.67 -14.53 -5.61
CA THR A 279 13.45 -13.35 -5.98
C THR A 279 13.76 -13.37 -7.47
N TYR A 280 14.16 -12.22 -8.01
CA TYR A 280 14.71 -12.16 -9.37
C TYR A 280 15.86 -13.15 -9.55
N GLU A 281 16.79 -13.19 -8.60
CA GLU A 281 18.00 -14.01 -8.66
C GLU A 281 17.68 -15.51 -8.60
N ASN A 282 16.71 -15.91 -7.77
CA ASN A 282 16.30 -17.31 -7.65
C ASN A 282 15.60 -17.79 -8.93
N GLU A 283 14.77 -16.95 -9.53
CA GLU A 283 14.06 -17.30 -10.77
C GLU A 283 15.00 -17.30 -11.99
N CYS A 284 15.86 -16.30 -12.09
CA CYS A 284 16.65 -16.04 -13.30
C CYS A 284 18.05 -16.67 -13.25
N GLY A 285 18.50 -17.11 -12.07
CA GLY A 285 19.85 -17.62 -11.84
C GLY A 285 20.96 -16.57 -11.92
N VAL A 286 20.61 -15.29 -12.06
CA VAL A 286 21.53 -14.15 -12.20
C VAL A 286 20.98 -12.90 -11.52
N SER A 287 21.86 -11.96 -11.16
CA SER A 287 21.45 -10.63 -10.72
C SER A 287 20.87 -9.81 -11.90
N PRO A 288 19.91 -8.91 -11.65
CA PRO A 288 19.42 -8.01 -12.69
C PRO A 288 20.49 -7.00 -13.08
N ASP A 289 20.52 -6.62 -14.37
CA ASP A 289 21.49 -5.65 -14.92
C ASP A 289 21.33 -4.25 -14.30
N LEU A 290 20.08 -3.88 -13.98
CA LEU A 290 19.74 -2.63 -13.32
C LEU A 290 18.55 -2.85 -12.38
N TYR A 291 18.71 -2.39 -11.15
CA TYR A 291 17.65 -2.27 -10.16
C TYR A 291 18.04 -1.20 -9.15
N TYR A 292 17.05 -0.72 -8.39
CA TYR A 292 17.27 0.27 -7.35
C TYR A 292 16.84 -0.28 -5.99
N LEU A 293 17.56 0.11 -4.95
CA LEU A 293 17.16 -0.13 -3.57
C LEU A 293 15.95 0.74 -3.19
N PRO A 294 15.13 0.34 -2.21
CA PRO A 294 14.00 1.13 -1.76
C PRO A 294 14.42 2.49 -1.19
N SER A 295 13.49 3.43 -1.19
CA SER A 295 13.60 4.70 -0.48
C SER A 295 12.42 4.90 0.47
N ALA A 296 12.53 5.88 1.36
CA ALA A 296 11.47 6.32 2.23
C ALA A 296 11.38 7.84 2.27
N VAL A 297 10.16 8.36 2.14
CA VAL A 297 9.83 9.74 2.48
C VAL A 297 9.35 9.77 3.92
N ILE A 298 10.09 10.45 4.78
CA ILE A 298 9.74 10.67 6.18
C ILE A 298 9.07 12.05 6.29
N ARG A 299 7.81 12.06 6.69
CA ARG A 299 7.03 13.27 6.97
C ARG A 299 6.89 13.47 8.47
N GLU A 300 7.44 14.56 9.00
CA GLU A 300 7.39 14.90 10.42
C GLU A 300 7.35 16.43 10.60
N GLY A 301 6.41 16.93 11.41
CA GLY A 301 6.31 18.37 11.70
C GLY A 301 6.09 19.26 10.47
N GLY A 302 5.43 18.73 9.43
CA GLY A 302 5.18 19.44 8.16
C GLY A 302 6.39 19.51 7.22
N LYS A 303 7.48 18.80 7.53
CA LYS A 303 8.63 18.64 6.64
C LYS A 303 8.65 17.23 6.07
N SER A 304 9.06 17.12 4.81
CA SER A 304 9.36 15.85 4.14
C SER A 304 10.88 15.73 3.98
N THR A 305 11.43 14.55 4.19
CA THR A 305 12.84 14.25 3.89
C THR A 305 12.95 12.83 3.35
N GLU A 306 13.72 12.67 2.29
CA GLU A 306 13.90 11.39 1.60
C GLU A 306 15.20 10.69 2.01
N TYR A 307 15.12 9.38 2.19
CA TYR A 307 16.24 8.52 2.57
C TYR A 307 16.23 7.26 1.71
N GLY A 308 17.41 6.74 1.38
CA GLY A 308 17.56 5.39 0.86
C GLY A 308 17.41 4.35 1.97
N ILE A 309 17.10 3.12 1.62
CA ILE A 309 16.99 1.99 2.56
C ILE A 309 17.98 0.91 2.13
N ASN A 310 18.95 0.59 2.98
CA ASN A 310 19.90 -0.48 2.69
C ASN A 310 19.31 -1.88 2.98
N PRO A 311 19.98 -2.99 2.59
CA PRO A 311 19.50 -4.35 2.86
C PRO A 311 19.36 -4.70 4.35
N ASP A 312 19.97 -3.94 5.25
CA ASP A 312 19.79 -4.09 6.69
C ASP A 312 18.56 -3.34 7.23
N GLY A 313 17.84 -2.59 6.38
CA GLY A 313 16.69 -1.78 6.74
C GLY A 313 17.05 -0.45 7.42
N ASP A 314 18.29 0.03 7.29
CA ASP A 314 18.72 1.34 7.81
C ASP A 314 18.45 2.45 6.79
N PHE A 315 18.04 3.62 7.31
CA PHE A 315 17.88 4.83 6.51
C PHE A 315 19.24 5.46 6.19
N ILE A 316 19.51 5.68 4.91
CA ILE A 316 20.73 6.26 4.38
C ILE A 316 20.40 7.62 3.78
N SER A 317 21.15 8.66 4.15
CA SER A 317 21.00 9.97 3.52
C SER A 317 21.35 9.89 2.05
N ILE A 318 20.49 10.45 1.20
CA ILE A 318 20.70 10.50 -0.25
C ILE A 318 21.48 11.76 -0.62
N ASP A 319 22.51 11.60 -1.43
CA ASP A 319 23.30 12.68 -2.03
C ASP A 319 23.60 12.38 -3.51
N GLU A 320 24.33 13.28 -4.17
CA GLU A 320 24.67 13.13 -5.59
C GLU A 320 25.52 11.87 -5.89
N ALA A 321 26.23 11.33 -4.89
CA ALA A 321 27.09 10.17 -5.07
C ALA A 321 26.30 8.86 -5.03
N ASN A 322 25.24 8.77 -4.23
CA ASN A 322 24.48 7.53 -4.04
C ASN A 322 23.05 7.55 -4.60
N LYS A 323 22.51 8.69 -5.05
CA LYS A 323 21.12 8.78 -5.53
C LYS A 323 20.75 7.83 -6.67
N GLN A 324 21.73 7.37 -7.45
CA GLN A 324 21.52 6.42 -8.54
C GLN A 324 21.30 4.97 -8.04
N GLU A 325 21.54 4.71 -6.75
CA GLU A 325 21.34 3.39 -6.14
C GLU A 325 19.92 3.19 -5.63
N TYR A 326 19.15 4.26 -5.47
CA TYR A 326 17.83 4.24 -4.83
C TYR A 326 16.74 4.68 -5.78
N ILE A 327 15.53 4.12 -5.58
CA ILE A 327 14.36 4.66 -6.26
C ILE A 327 14.05 6.04 -5.68
N MET A 328 14.01 7.06 -6.51
CA MET A 328 13.68 8.40 -6.05
C MET A 328 12.16 8.60 -6.10
N SER A 329 11.60 9.05 -4.98
CA SER A 329 10.25 9.59 -4.92
C SER A 329 10.22 10.89 -5.73
N LYS A 330 9.10 11.15 -6.42
CA LYS A 330 8.84 12.47 -7.01
C LYS A 330 8.23 13.45 -5.99
N ASP A 331 8.13 13.03 -4.73
CA ASP A 331 7.49 13.76 -3.62
C ASP A 331 8.47 14.72 -2.89
N SER A 332 9.73 14.83 -3.36
CA SER A 332 10.82 15.58 -2.71
C SER A 332 11.23 16.87 -3.42
#